data_AF-R7IQJ4-F1
#
_entry.id   AF-R7IQJ4-F1
#
_cell.length_a   1.000
_cell.length_b   1.000
_cell.length_c   1.000
_cell.angle_alpha   90.00
_cell.angle_beta   90.00
_cell.angle_gamma   90.00
#
_symmetry.space_group_name_H-M   'P 1'
#
loop_
_entity.id
_entity.type
_entity.pdbx_description
1 polymer ?
#
loop_
_entity_poly.entity_id
_entity_poly.type
_entity_poly.pdbx_seq_one_letter_code
_entity_poly.pdbx_strand_id
1 'polypeptide(L)'
;MSIKKIAQMTGVSPATVSRVLNNPAYKCSSEQMREKIWKAAMELNYVPNEAARNLKLGTHSKEKTCYLGILMTRVDASRTDSFFYELCWIIESEIHKQMGNQGNVIL
;
A
#
# COMPACT_ATOMS: atom_id res chain seq x y z
N MET A 1 11.81 1.18 5.71
CA MET A 1 12.95 0.23 5.67
C MET A 1 12.54 -1.01 4.88
N SER A 2 13.44 -1.62 4.09
CA SER A 2 13.08 -2.59 3.04
C SER A 2 13.68 -3.97 3.29
N ILE A 3 12.96 -5.02 2.83
CA ILE A 3 13.43 -6.41 2.70
C ILE A 3 14.84 -6.50 2.07
N LYS A 4 15.16 -5.58 1.15
CA LYS A 4 16.49 -5.50 0.50
C LYS A 4 17.63 -5.30 1.51
N LYS A 5 17.41 -4.53 2.58
CA LYS A 5 18.42 -4.26 3.61
C LYS A 5 18.66 -5.50 4.47
N ILE A 6 17.59 -6.20 4.85
CA ILE A 6 17.67 -7.47 5.60
C ILE A 6 18.43 -8.52 4.77
N ALA A 7 18.14 -8.59 3.47
CA ALA A 7 18.84 -9.47 2.53
C ALA A 7 20.35 -9.20 2.49
N GLN A 8 20.75 -7.92 2.44
CA GLN A 8 22.16 -7.51 2.47
C GLN A 8 22.85 -7.88 3.79
N MET A 9 22.20 -7.68 4.94
CA MET A 9 22.77 -8.01 6.26
C MET A 9 22.93 -9.51 6.47
N THR A 10 22.01 -10.30 5.92
CA THR A 10 21.96 -11.75 6.13
C THR A 10 22.77 -12.51 5.09
N GLY A 11 23.03 -11.91 3.92
CA GLY A 11 23.78 -12.49 2.81
C GLY A 11 22.92 -13.40 1.91
N VAL A 12 21.60 -13.23 1.94
CA VAL A 12 20.65 -14.04 1.14
C VAL A 12 19.87 -13.18 0.17
N SER A 13 19.17 -13.82 -0.77
CA SER A 13 18.33 -13.08 -1.72
C SER A 13 17.12 -12.43 -1.03
N PRO A 14 16.62 -11.27 -1.53
CA PRO A 14 15.38 -10.66 -1.05
C PRO A 14 14.17 -11.62 -1.12
N ALA A 15 14.17 -12.53 -2.10
CA ALA A 15 13.13 -13.54 -2.24
C ALA A 15 13.16 -14.59 -1.11
N THR A 16 14.35 -14.93 -0.60
CA THR A 16 14.50 -15.84 0.55
C THR A 16 14.00 -15.17 1.82
N VAL A 17 14.40 -13.92 2.07
CA VAL A 17 13.89 -13.12 3.21
C VAL A 17 12.38 -13.00 3.16
N SER A 18 11.83 -12.65 2.00
CA SER A 18 10.38 -12.55 1.80
C SER A 18 9.66 -13.87 2.09
N ARG A 19 10.24 -15.01 1.72
CA ARG A 19 9.62 -16.32 1.98
C ARG A 19 9.64 -16.67 3.46
N VAL A 20 10.76 -16.43 4.14
CA VAL A 20 10.89 -16.67 5.58
C VAL A 20 9.93 -15.81 6.41
N LEU A 21 9.82 -14.52 6.09
CA LEU A 21 8.99 -13.60 6.86
C LEU A 21 7.50 -13.72 6.56
N ASN A 22 7.12 -14.10 5.32
CA ASN A 22 5.71 -14.18 4.93
C ASN A 22 5.13 -15.61 4.97
N ASN A 23 5.95 -16.66 5.13
CA ASN A 23 5.46 -18.04 5.17
C ASN A 23 6.12 -18.82 6.32
N PRO A 24 5.41 -19.03 7.45
CA PRO A 24 5.93 -19.77 8.61
C PRO A 24 6.31 -21.23 8.29
N ALA A 25 5.68 -21.83 7.27
CA ALA A 25 5.94 -23.20 6.84
C ALA A 25 7.13 -23.32 5.86
N TYR A 26 7.72 -22.21 5.43
CA TYR A 26 8.88 -22.24 4.54
C TYR A 26 10.10 -22.79 5.27
N LYS A 27 10.47 -24.05 4.96
CA LYS A 27 11.72 -24.66 5.40
C LYS A 27 12.89 -24.01 4.66
N CYS A 28 13.65 -23.19 5.37
CA CYS A 28 14.98 -22.80 4.92
C CYS A 28 15.92 -24.01 4.94
N SER A 29 16.93 -24.00 4.07
CA SER A 29 17.97 -25.04 4.04
C SER A 29 18.74 -25.17 5.36
N SER A 30 18.73 -24.14 6.21
CA SER A 30 19.31 -24.16 7.56
C SER A 30 18.44 -23.34 8.50
N GLU A 31 18.11 -23.90 9.67
CA GLU A 31 17.37 -23.21 10.73
C GLU A 31 18.12 -21.97 11.23
N GLN A 32 19.45 -22.06 11.31
CA GLN A 32 20.35 -20.96 11.70
C GLN A 32 20.17 -19.71 10.80
N MET A 33 19.99 -19.90 9.50
CA MET A 33 19.74 -18.78 8.58
C MET A 33 18.36 -18.15 8.81
N ARG A 34 17.35 -18.95 9.19
CA ARG A 34 16.02 -18.47 9.53
C ARG A 34 16.08 -17.55 10.74
N GLU A 35 16.77 -17.96 11.79
CA GLU A 35 17.00 -17.16 13.00
C GLU A 35 17.77 -15.87 12.69
N LYS A 36 18.82 -15.94 11.85
CA LYS A 36 19.58 -14.77 11.41
C LYS A 36 18.70 -13.73 10.71
N ILE A 37 17.77 -14.18 9.86
CA ILE A 37 16.80 -13.31 9.17
C ILE A 37 15.83 -12.66 10.16
N TRP A 38 15.30 -13.42 11.12
CA TRP A 38 14.42 -12.90 12.16
C TRP A 38 15.12 -11.87 13.06
N LYS A 39 16.36 -12.15 13.46
CA LYS A 39 17.17 -11.22 14.25
C LYS A 39 17.41 -9.90 13.51
N ALA A 40 17.80 -9.97 12.24
CA ALA A 40 18.00 -8.78 11.41
C ALA A 40 16.69 -7.99 11.18
N ALA A 41 15.55 -8.68 11.06
CA ALA A 41 14.25 -8.04 10.94
C ALA A 41 13.86 -7.28 12.23
N MET A 42 14.13 -7.87 13.40
CA MET A 42 13.90 -7.23 14.71
C MET A 42 14.83 -6.04 14.93
N GLU A 43 16.13 -6.17 14.64
CA GLU A 43 17.11 -5.08 14.75
C GLU A 43 16.74 -3.87 13.86
N LEU A 44 16.13 -4.11 12.71
CA LEU A 44 15.67 -3.06 11.79
C LEU A 44 14.24 -2.56 12.08
N ASN A 45 13.58 -3.06 13.12
CA ASN A 45 12.17 -2.83 13.40
C ASN A 45 11.31 -2.96 12.12
N TYR A 46 11.54 -4.02 11.36
CA TYR A 46 10.91 -4.21 10.07
C TYR A 46 9.42 -4.51 10.24
N VAL A 47 8.58 -3.63 9.69
CA VAL A 47 7.13 -3.81 9.61
C VAL A 47 6.76 -4.15 8.16
N PRO A 48 6.05 -5.27 7.91
CA PRO A 48 5.56 -5.61 6.58
C PRO A 48 4.66 -4.51 6.01
N ASN A 49 4.84 -4.20 4.72
CA ASN A 49 3.92 -3.32 4.03
C ASN A 49 2.69 -4.11 3.58
N GLU A 50 1.60 -3.96 4.32
CA GLU A 50 0.32 -4.63 4.04
C GLU A 50 -0.27 -4.23 2.69
N ALA A 51 -0.12 -2.99 2.22
CA ALA A 51 -0.61 -2.57 0.91
C ALA A 51 0.10 -3.32 -0.23
N ALA A 52 1.42 -3.46 -0.14
CA ALA A 52 2.20 -4.25 -1.09
C ALA A 52 1.87 -5.75 -1.02
N ARG A 53 1.56 -6.26 0.18
CA ARG A 53 1.14 -7.66 0.40
C ARG A 53 -0.21 -7.93 -0.25
N ASN A 54 -1.18 -7.06 -0.02
CA ASN A 54 -2.54 -7.14 -0.57
C ASN A 54 -2.53 -7.07 -2.10
N LEU A 55 -1.71 -6.17 -2.67
CA LEU A 55 -1.51 -6.08 -4.12
C LEU A 55 -0.99 -7.41 -4.69
N LYS A 56 0.03 -8.02 -4.07
CA LYS A 56 0.59 -9.30 -4.52
C LYS A 56 -0.37 -10.47 -4.38
N LEU A 57 -1.15 -10.50 -3.30
CA LEU A 57 -2.10 -11.59 -3.02
C LEU A 57 -3.41 -11.44 -3.80
N GLY A 58 -3.61 -10.36 -4.55
CA GLY A 58 -4.89 -10.04 -5.20
C GLY A 58 -6.04 -9.88 -4.20
N THR A 59 -5.71 -9.74 -2.91
CA THR A 59 -6.68 -9.65 -1.84
C THR A 59 -7.01 -8.18 -1.66
N HIS A 60 -8.01 -7.71 -2.40
CA HIS A 60 -8.66 -6.45 -2.07
C HIS A 60 -9.33 -6.66 -0.71
N SER A 61 -8.76 -6.07 0.34
CA SER A 61 -9.40 -5.93 1.64
C SER A 61 -10.85 -5.47 1.41
N LYS A 62 -11.82 -6.12 2.09
CA LYS A 62 -13.27 -5.99 1.89
C LYS A 62 -13.83 -4.55 2.02
N GLU A 63 -13.01 -3.60 2.42
CA GLU A 63 -13.33 -2.18 2.35
C GLU A 63 -13.07 -1.71 0.92
N LYS A 64 -14.14 -1.65 0.12
CA LYS A 64 -14.12 -1.05 -1.21
C LYS A 64 -13.83 0.44 -1.06
N THR A 65 -12.55 0.82 -0.95
CA THR A 65 -12.16 2.21 -1.16
C THR A 65 -12.38 2.50 -2.64
N CYS A 66 -13.48 3.19 -2.94
CA CYS A 66 -13.78 3.63 -4.30
C CYS A 66 -12.96 4.89 -4.56
N TYR A 67 -11.98 4.80 -5.45
CA TYR A 67 -11.26 5.97 -5.93
C TYR A 67 -11.94 6.48 -7.20
N LEU A 68 -12.35 7.75 -7.20
CA LEU A 68 -12.83 8.44 -8.41
C LEU A 68 -11.73 9.36 -8.93
N GLY A 69 -11.09 8.98 -10.03
CA GLY A 69 -10.08 9.81 -10.69
C GLY A 69 -10.74 10.81 -11.65
N ILE A 70 -10.61 12.11 -11.38
CA ILE A 70 -11.09 13.17 -12.28
C ILE A 70 -9.88 13.72 -13.05
N LEU A 71 -9.86 13.52 -14.36
CA LEU A 71 -8.83 14.08 -15.23
C LEU A 71 -9.33 15.39 -15.85
N MET A 72 -8.73 16.51 -15.45
CA MET A 72 -9.02 17.83 -16.02
C MET A 72 -8.01 18.19 -17.10
N THR A 73 -8.49 18.67 -18.24
CA THR A 73 -7.64 19.07 -19.37
C THR A 73 -7.11 20.51 -19.27
N ARG A 74 -7.56 21.26 -18.26
CA ARG A 74 -7.06 22.59 -17.88
C ARG A 74 -6.99 22.69 -16.36
N VAL A 75 -5.78 22.90 -15.83
CA VAL A 75 -5.54 22.93 -14.36
C VAL A 75 -4.99 24.28 -13.89
N ASP A 76 -4.66 25.18 -14.82
CA ASP A 76 -3.91 26.41 -14.54
C ASP A 76 -4.76 27.54 -13.95
N ALA A 77 -5.99 27.24 -13.52
CA ALA A 77 -6.86 28.12 -12.76
C ALA A 77 -7.47 27.36 -11.56
N SER A 78 -6.68 26.50 -10.90
CA SER A 78 -7.08 25.50 -9.90
C SER A 78 -7.82 26.00 -8.65
N ARG A 79 -8.20 27.28 -8.57
CA ARG A 79 -9.18 27.83 -7.60
C ARG A 79 -10.08 28.95 -8.13
N THR A 80 -10.02 29.31 -9.41
CA THR A 80 -10.73 30.49 -9.96
C THR A 80 -11.63 30.19 -11.16
N ASP A 81 -11.54 29.00 -11.75
CA ASP A 81 -12.48 28.63 -12.79
C ASP A 81 -13.82 28.19 -12.15
N SER A 82 -14.80 29.08 -12.22
CA SER A 82 -16.15 28.87 -11.68
C SER A 82 -16.79 27.59 -12.21
N PHE A 83 -16.49 27.18 -13.45
CA PHE A 83 -17.07 26.01 -14.06
C PHE A 83 -16.54 24.71 -13.44
N PHE A 84 -15.22 24.56 -13.31
CA PHE A 84 -14.63 23.34 -12.74
C PHE A 84 -14.89 23.23 -11.24
N TYR A 85 -14.95 24.35 -10.53
CA TYR A 85 -15.31 24.35 -9.11
C TYR A 85 -16.74 23.84 -8.89
N GLU A 86 -17.72 24.35 -9.64
CA GLU A 86 -19.11 23.88 -9.55
C GLU A 86 -19.23 22.39 -9.92
N LEU A 87 -18.53 21.95 -10.98
CA LEU A 87 -18.53 20.55 -11.39
C LEU A 87 -17.97 19.63 -10.29
N CYS A 88 -16.84 20.00 -9.68
CA CYS A 88 -16.25 19.24 -8.58
C CYS A 88 -17.16 19.17 -7.37
N TRP A 89 -17.77 20.31 -7.02
CA TRP A 89 -18.68 20.41 -5.88
C TRP A 89 -19.93 19.54 -6.06
N ILE A 90 -20.52 19.55 -7.26
CA ILE A 90 -21.67 18.68 -7.57
C ILE A 90 -21.27 17.20 -7.49
N ILE A 91 -20.12 16.84 -8.05
CA ILE A 91 -19.61 15.46 -7.99
C ILE A 91 -19.39 15.04 -6.53
N GLU A 92 -18.74 15.87 -5.73
CA GLU A 92 -18.52 15.62 -4.30
C GLU A 92 -19.84 15.46 -3.54
N SER A 93 -20.79 16.38 -3.76
CA SER A 93 -22.11 16.33 -3.13
C SER A 93 -22.88 15.04 -3.47
N GLU A 94 -22.81 14.58 -4.73
CA GLU A 94 -23.50 13.36 -5.14
C GLU A 94 -22.82 12.10 -4.58
N ILE A 95 -21.48 12.10 -4.48
CA ILE A 95 -20.74 11.00 -3.85
C ILE A 95 -21.13 10.88 -2.36
N HIS A 96 -21.17 11.99 -1.63
CA HIS A 96 -21.59 11.98 -0.22
C HIS A 96 -23.04 11.49 -0.06
N LYS A 97 -23.93 11.86 -0.99
CA LYS A 97 -25.33 11.41 -0.97
C LYS A 97 -25.47 9.90 -1.23
N GLN A 98 -24.68 9.32 -2.14
CA GLN A 98 -24.78 7.90 -2.50
C GLN A 98 -23.95 6.96 -1.61
N MET A 99 -22.81 7.40 -1.07
CA MET A 99 -21.90 6.56 -0.28
C MET A 99 -22.00 6.77 1.23
N GLY A 100 -22.76 7.77 1.70
CA GLY A 100 -22.77 8.18 3.10
C GLY A 100 -21.40 8.68 3.59
N ASN A 101 -21.28 9.00 4.88
CA ASN A 101 -20.06 9.54 5.53
C ASN A 101 -18.80 8.63 5.48
N GLN A 102 -18.79 7.58 4.65
CA GLN A 102 -17.70 6.61 4.51
C GLN A 102 -16.78 6.86 3.29
N GLY A 103 -17.11 7.83 2.42
CA GLY A 103 -16.27 8.21 1.30
C GLY A 103 -15.30 9.32 1.66
N ASN A 104 -14.00 9.02 1.79
CA ASN A 104 -12.98 10.08 1.73
C ASN A 104 -12.81 10.49 0.27
N VAL A 105 -13.35 11.65 -0.10
CA VAL A 105 -13.10 12.28 -1.40
C VAL A 105 -11.80 13.06 -1.30
N ILE A 106 -10.81 12.68 -2.12
CA ILE A 106 -9.57 13.45 -2.31
C ILE A 106 -9.63 13.97 -3.74
N LEU A 107 -9.98 15.25 -3.90
CA LEU A 107 -9.93 15.99 -5.16
C LEU A 107 -8.54 16.60 -5.38
#